data_AF-A0A087UDW0-F1
#
_entry.id   AF-A0A087UDW0-F1
#
_cell.length_a   1.000
_cell.length_b   1.000
_cell.length_c   1.000
_cell.angle_alpha   90.00
_cell.angle_beta   90.00
_cell.angle_gamma   90.00
#
_symmetry.space_group_name_H-M   'P 1'
#
loop_
_entity.id
_entity.type
_entity.pdbx_description
1 polymer ?
#
loop_
_entity_poly.entity_id
_entity_poly.type
_entity_poly.pdbx_seq_one_letter_code
_entity_poly.pdbx_strand_id
1 'polypeptide(L)'
;MPGILLSSLAERKIVSSSRAELLTLPVAKLVELLQWSDLIIFDYVTGNYDRVASMQDAADKESKPSILHETIHNLVRSKSNGALWLIDNESGLLDSYSLLYGQDNRFLAFHKQMLNTTCLFRRSTVERIRWLHQTNKAGEILVDLVKQFEPLFTPIERSEEVSRRLQQRIAEVNDHINRCFSNFS
;
A
#
# COMPACT_ATOMS: atom_id res chain seq x y z
N MET A 1 -10.96 1.17 8.00
CA MET A 1 -9.56 1.27 8.49
C MET A 1 -9.52 1.07 10.00
N PRO A 2 -8.48 0.46 10.60
CA PRO A 2 -8.34 0.35 12.05
C PRO A 2 -8.19 1.74 12.67
N GLY A 3 -8.86 1.98 13.80
CA GLY A 3 -8.93 3.32 14.41
C GLY A 3 -7.56 3.94 14.70
N ILE A 4 -6.58 3.13 15.11
CA ILE A 4 -5.21 3.59 15.39
C ILE A 4 -4.47 4.09 14.14
N LEU A 5 -4.72 3.50 12.96
CA LEU A 5 -4.13 3.97 11.70
C LEU A 5 -4.83 5.25 11.24
N LEU A 6 -6.14 5.32 11.44
CA LEU A 6 -6.94 6.49 11.08
C LEU A 6 -6.58 7.72 11.92
N SER A 7 -6.45 7.56 13.24
CA SER A 7 -5.97 8.65 14.11
C SER A 7 -4.52 9.02 13.81
N SER A 8 -3.66 8.04 13.53
CA SER A 8 -2.29 8.28 13.08
C SER A 8 -2.20 9.08 11.78
N LEU A 9 -3.08 8.80 10.81
CA LEU A 9 -3.17 9.56 9.57
C LEU A 9 -3.56 11.02 9.84
N ALA A 10 -4.63 11.23 10.61
CA ALA A 10 -5.13 12.57 10.94
C ALA A 10 -4.11 13.40 11.74
N GLU A 11 -3.43 12.77 12.70
CA GLU A 11 -2.46 13.44 13.58
C GLU A 11 -1.03 13.46 13.03
N ARG A 12 -0.81 12.89 11.82
CA ARG A 12 0.52 12.69 11.22
C ARG A 12 1.51 11.98 12.17
N LYS A 13 1.02 10.95 12.87
CA LYS A 13 1.79 10.11 13.78
C LYS A 13 2.07 8.74 13.17
N ILE A 14 3.17 8.14 13.61
CA ILE A 14 3.60 6.82 13.17
C ILE A 14 3.09 5.76 14.15
N VAL A 15 2.51 4.68 13.64
CA VAL A 15 2.25 3.45 14.39
C VAL A 15 3.51 2.57 14.30
N SER A 16 4.20 2.36 15.43
CA SER A 16 5.42 1.55 15.52
C SER A 16 5.37 0.63 16.75
N SER A 17 6.29 -0.34 16.81
CA SER A 17 6.44 -1.30 17.91
C SER A 17 6.61 -0.65 19.30
N SER A 18 7.12 0.59 19.36
CA SER A 18 7.32 1.32 20.61
C SER A 18 6.03 1.93 21.20
N ARG A 19 4.91 1.88 20.47
CA ARG A 19 3.65 2.44 20.94
C ARG A 19 3.00 1.52 21.98
N ALA A 20 2.96 1.96 23.24
CA ALA A 20 2.45 1.19 24.37
C ALA A 20 1.02 0.64 24.17
N GLU A 21 0.18 1.37 23.43
CA GLU A 21 -1.18 0.94 23.07
C GLU A 21 -1.20 -0.42 22.35
N LEU A 22 -0.15 -0.77 21.60
CA LEU A 22 -0.09 -2.06 20.90
C LEU A 22 0.06 -3.26 21.84
N LEU A 23 0.66 -3.07 23.02
CA LEU A 23 0.90 -4.14 24.00
C LEU A 23 -0.39 -4.65 24.64
N THR A 24 -1.44 -3.84 24.62
CA THR A 24 -2.74 -4.17 25.21
C THR A 24 -3.78 -4.59 24.16
N LEU A 25 -3.43 -4.54 22.88
CA LEU A 25 -4.35 -4.94 21.81
C LEU A 25 -4.55 -6.47 21.77
N PRO A 26 -5.79 -6.94 21.56
CA PRO A 26 -6.03 -8.35 21.26
C PRO A 26 -5.28 -8.79 20.01
N VAL A 27 -4.82 -10.05 19.97
CA VAL A 27 -4.10 -10.62 18.82
C VAL A 27 -4.85 -10.40 17.50
N ALA A 28 -6.17 -10.56 17.49
CA ALA A 28 -6.99 -10.33 16.29
C ALA A 28 -6.88 -8.89 15.75
N LYS A 29 -6.71 -7.90 16.63
CA LYS A 29 -6.51 -6.48 16.25
C LYS A 29 -5.09 -6.21 15.76
N LEU A 30 -4.08 -6.86 16.34
CA LEU A 30 -2.72 -6.81 15.81
C LEU A 30 -2.64 -7.44 14.41
N VAL A 31 -3.31 -8.57 14.20
CA VAL A 31 -3.40 -9.21 12.88
C VAL A 31 -4.11 -8.30 11.89
N GLU A 32 -5.22 -7.66 12.28
CA GLU A 32 -5.90 -6.66 11.45
C GLU A 32 -4.95 -5.52 11.06
N LEU A 33 -4.17 -4.97 12.00
CA LEU A 33 -3.19 -3.92 11.71
C LEU A 33 -2.11 -4.34 10.73
N LEU A 34 -1.57 -5.56 10.88
CA LEU A 34 -0.56 -6.08 9.95
C LEU A 34 -1.13 -6.27 8.55
N GLN A 35 -2.38 -6.74 8.41
CA GLN A 35 -3.02 -6.85 7.10
C GLN A 35 -3.25 -5.47 6.44
N TRP A 36 -3.60 -4.46 7.22
CA TRP A 36 -3.69 -3.08 6.71
C TRP A 36 -2.31 -2.52 6.33
N SER A 37 -1.24 -2.88 7.05
CA SER A 37 0.11 -2.51 6.65
C SER A 37 0.50 -3.12 5.30
N ASP A 38 0.15 -4.39 5.04
CA ASP A 38 0.39 -4.99 3.73
C ASP A 38 -0.45 -4.33 2.64
N LEU A 39 -1.71 -3.99 2.91
CA LEU A 39 -2.55 -3.25 1.97
C LEU A 39 -1.91 -1.90 1.62
N ILE A 40 -1.45 -1.14 2.63
CA ILE A 40 -0.76 0.15 2.40
C ILE A 40 0.47 -0.05 1.53
N ILE A 41 1.28 -1.09 1.78
CA ILE A 41 2.44 -1.41 0.93
C ILE A 41 1.99 -1.82 -0.48
N PHE A 42 0.95 -2.62 -0.61
CA PHE A 42 0.43 -3.09 -1.89
C PHE A 42 -0.10 -1.93 -2.74
N ASP A 43 -0.94 -1.08 -2.18
CA ASP A 43 -1.46 0.13 -2.83
C ASP A 43 -0.34 1.12 -3.13
N TYR A 44 0.65 1.24 -2.22
CA TYR A 44 1.83 2.02 -2.51
C TYR A 44 2.60 1.44 -3.70
N VAL A 45 2.95 0.16 -3.70
CA VAL A 45 3.77 -0.43 -4.77
C VAL A 45 3.05 -0.43 -6.10
N THR A 46 1.75 -0.76 -6.14
CA THR A 46 0.97 -0.79 -7.38
C THR A 46 0.46 0.59 -7.80
N GLY A 47 0.50 1.58 -6.92
CA GLY A 47 -0.12 2.87 -7.17
C GLY A 47 -1.66 2.83 -7.14
N ASN A 48 -2.30 1.77 -6.62
CA ASN A 48 -3.76 1.68 -6.57
C ASN A 48 -4.37 2.86 -5.78
N TYR A 49 -5.04 3.75 -6.50
CA TYR A 49 -5.62 4.97 -5.93
C TYR A 49 -7.07 4.78 -5.50
N ASP A 50 -7.76 3.74 -5.96
CA ASP A 50 -9.20 3.56 -5.77
C ASP A 50 -9.54 2.86 -4.44
N ARG A 51 -8.79 3.20 -3.39
CA ARG A 51 -8.99 2.70 -2.03
C ARG A 51 -8.86 3.85 -1.04
N VAL A 52 -7.81 3.81 -0.23
CA VAL A 52 -7.56 4.82 0.80
C VAL A 52 -7.27 6.18 0.19
N ALA A 53 -6.61 6.23 -0.97
CA ALA A 53 -6.22 7.50 -1.60
C ALA A 53 -7.42 8.26 -2.18
N SER A 54 -8.37 7.59 -2.82
CA SER A 54 -9.63 8.20 -3.29
C SER A 54 -10.50 8.67 -2.12
N MET A 55 -10.54 7.93 -1.01
CA MET A 55 -11.20 8.40 0.21
C MET A 55 -10.56 9.66 0.80
N GLN A 56 -9.22 9.77 0.76
CA GLN A 56 -8.52 10.99 1.19
C GLN A 56 -8.84 12.17 0.28
N ASP A 57 -8.81 11.97 -1.04
CA ASP A 57 -9.18 13.01 -2.01
C ASP A 57 -10.61 13.51 -1.76
N ALA A 58 -11.57 12.61 -1.51
CA ALA A 58 -12.94 12.95 -1.19
C ALA A 58 -13.06 13.69 0.16
N ALA A 59 -12.38 13.21 1.21
CA ALA A 59 -12.36 13.86 2.53
C ALA A 59 -11.82 15.29 2.45
N ASP A 60 -10.75 15.51 1.68
CA ASP A 60 -10.12 16.82 1.51
C ASP A 60 -11.02 17.76 0.69
N LYS A 61 -11.55 17.30 -0.46
CA LYS A 61 -12.43 18.10 -1.32
C LYS A 61 -13.72 18.52 -0.63
N GLU A 62 -14.31 17.63 0.16
CA GLU A 62 -15.56 17.93 0.89
C GLU A 62 -15.32 18.56 2.25
N SER A 63 -14.06 18.75 2.66
CA SER A 63 -13.72 19.18 4.03
C SER A 63 -14.42 18.32 5.10
N LYS A 64 -14.53 17.01 4.83
CA LYS A 64 -15.30 16.05 5.61
C LYS A 64 -14.43 14.84 6.01
N PRO A 65 -13.67 14.94 7.12
CA PRO A 65 -12.79 13.86 7.59
C PRO A 65 -13.52 12.55 7.89
N SER A 66 -14.83 12.60 8.17
CA SER A 66 -15.63 11.41 8.45
C SER A 66 -15.72 10.45 7.26
N ILE A 67 -15.44 10.90 6.03
CA ILE A 67 -15.36 10.04 4.85
C ILE A 67 -14.35 8.90 5.07
N LEU A 68 -13.20 9.17 5.72
CA LEU A 68 -12.17 8.15 6.00
C LEU A 68 -12.64 7.01 6.93
N HIS A 69 -13.77 7.20 7.62
CA HIS A 69 -14.39 6.17 8.45
C HIS A 69 -15.37 5.28 7.67
N GLU A 70 -15.72 5.66 6.45
CA GLU A 70 -16.66 4.93 5.62
C GLU A 70 -16.06 3.63 5.08
N THR A 71 -16.90 2.78 4.51
CA THR A 71 -16.50 1.50 3.94
C THR A 71 -15.80 1.70 2.60
N ILE A 72 -14.62 1.09 2.44
CA ILE A 72 -13.95 0.98 1.14
C ILE A 72 -14.66 -0.12 0.34
N HIS A 73 -15.24 0.24 -0.80
CA HIS A 73 -16.10 -0.65 -1.59
C HIS A 73 -15.37 -1.92 -2.08
N ASN A 74 -14.08 -1.81 -2.40
CA ASN A 74 -13.27 -2.89 -2.93
C ASN A 74 -12.43 -3.62 -1.86
N LEU A 75 -12.69 -3.39 -0.56
CA LEU A 75 -12.00 -4.04 0.55
C LEU A 75 -12.99 -4.80 1.44
N VAL A 76 -12.90 -6.13 1.44
CA VAL A 76 -13.85 -6.99 2.16
C VAL A 76 -13.15 -7.74 3.28
N ARG A 77 -13.77 -7.78 4.47
CA ARG A 77 -13.31 -8.64 5.56
C ARG A 77 -14.02 -9.98 5.51
N SER A 78 -13.26 -11.05 5.33
CA SER A 78 -13.76 -12.42 5.39
C SER A 78 -14.37 -12.71 6.76
N LYS A 79 -15.60 -13.23 6.75
CA LYS A 79 -16.32 -13.63 7.98
C LYS A 79 -15.76 -14.91 8.59
N SER A 80 -15.13 -15.79 7.79
CA SER A 80 -14.66 -17.10 8.25
C SER A 80 -13.33 -17.04 9.00
N ASN A 81 -12.41 -16.17 8.56
CA ASN A 81 -11.05 -16.10 9.09
C ASN A 81 -10.55 -14.68 9.38
N GLY A 82 -11.37 -13.64 9.14
CA GLY A 82 -10.99 -12.25 9.39
C GLY A 82 -9.94 -11.69 8.42
N ALA A 83 -9.64 -12.40 7.32
CA ALA A 83 -8.72 -11.93 6.29
C ALA A 83 -9.30 -10.73 5.53
N LEU A 84 -8.45 -9.77 5.15
CA LEU A 84 -8.78 -8.71 4.21
C LEU A 84 -8.63 -9.23 2.79
N TRP A 85 -9.68 -9.09 1.99
CA TRP A 85 -9.72 -9.41 0.58
C TRP A 85 -9.63 -8.12 -0.23
N LEU A 86 -8.62 -8.08 -1.09
CA LEU A 86 -8.30 -6.96 -1.96
C LEU A 86 -8.90 -7.28 -3.34
N ILE A 87 -10.14 -6.86 -3.59
CA ILE A 87 -10.85 -7.04 -4.87
C ILE A 87 -10.75 -5.75 -5.70
N ASP A 88 -11.07 -5.76 -6.99
CA ASP A 88 -10.91 -4.58 -7.89
C ASP A 88 -9.51 -3.93 -7.77
N ASN A 89 -8.53 -4.53 -8.45
CA ASN A 89 -7.15 -4.02 -8.47
C ASN A 89 -6.74 -3.49 -9.86
N GLU A 90 -7.71 -3.26 -10.74
CA GLU A 90 -7.54 -2.74 -12.10
C GLU A 90 -7.03 -1.29 -12.10
N SER A 91 -7.35 -0.50 -11.07
CA SER A 91 -6.82 0.85 -10.86
C SER A 91 -5.37 0.87 -10.38
N GLY A 92 -4.60 -0.18 -10.62
CA GLY A 92 -3.19 -0.30 -10.29
C GLY A 92 -2.28 -0.34 -11.53
N LEU A 93 -0.97 -0.26 -11.32
CA LEU A 93 0.07 -0.36 -12.33
C LEU A 93 -0.10 0.60 -13.52
N LEU A 94 -0.53 0.10 -14.68
CA LEU A 94 -0.60 0.88 -15.92
C LEU A 94 -1.58 2.05 -15.80
N ASP A 95 -2.78 1.79 -15.28
CA ASP A 95 -3.83 2.80 -15.11
C ASP A 95 -3.36 3.89 -14.13
N SER A 96 -2.96 3.46 -12.93
CA SER A 96 -2.56 4.40 -11.88
C SER A 96 -1.28 5.15 -12.16
N TYR A 97 -0.23 4.53 -12.70
CA TYR A 97 1.02 5.24 -12.92
C TYR A 97 0.89 6.34 -13.96
N SER A 98 -0.01 6.16 -14.94
CA SER A 98 -0.35 7.21 -15.90
C SER A 98 -0.94 8.44 -15.19
N LEU A 99 -1.83 8.21 -14.23
CA LEU A 99 -2.43 9.27 -13.42
C LEU A 99 -1.41 9.90 -12.45
N LEU A 100 -0.77 9.08 -11.61
CA LEU A 100 0.10 9.51 -10.52
C LEU A 100 1.35 10.26 -10.98
N TYR A 101 1.88 9.94 -12.16
CA TYR A 101 3.06 10.57 -12.75
C TYR A 101 2.72 11.46 -13.95
N GLY A 102 1.43 11.71 -14.18
CA GLY A 102 0.93 12.70 -15.12
C GLY A 102 0.91 14.10 -14.51
N GLN A 103 -0.15 14.86 -14.80
CA GLN A 103 -0.29 16.26 -14.34
C GLN A 103 -0.80 16.37 -12.90
N ASP A 104 -1.39 15.31 -12.34
CA ASP A 104 -2.01 15.31 -11.02
C ASP A 104 -1.29 14.36 -10.06
N ASN A 105 -0.50 14.93 -9.15
CA ASN A 105 0.35 14.18 -8.22
C ASN A 105 -0.26 14.03 -6.81
N ARG A 106 -1.54 14.38 -6.60
CA ARG A 106 -2.16 14.29 -5.26
C ARG A 106 -2.20 12.87 -4.73
N PHE A 107 -2.50 11.89 -5.58
CA PHE A 107 -2.53 10.47 -5.18
C PHE A 107 -1.14 9.98 -4.78
N LEU A 108 -0.07 10.51 -5.39
CA LEU A 108 1.28 10.24 -4.93
C LEU A 108 1.53 10.76 -3.52
N ALA A 109 1.00 11.96 -3.19
CA ALA A 109 1.08 12.52 -1.84
C ALA A 109 0.28 11.67 -0.83
N PHE A 110 -0.94 11.26 -1.18
CA PHE A 110 -1.78 10.40 -0.33
C PHE A 110 -1.14 9.04 -0.06
N HIS A 111 -0.51 8.41 -1.05
CA HIS A 111 0.20 7.15 -0.87
C HIS A 111 1.38 7.32 0.09
N LYS A 112 2.16 8.41 -0.04
CA LYS A 112 3.26 8.73 0.87
C LYS A 112 2.78 9.01 2.28
N GLN A 113 1.68 9.76 2.43
CA GLN A 113 1.07 10.02 3.73
C GLN A 113 0.67 8.71 4.40
N MET A 114 -0.02 7.81 3.69
CA MET A 114 -0.37 6.50 4.24
C MET A 114 0.84 5.64 4.59
N LEU A 115 1.82 5.54 3.71
CA LEU A 115 3.04 4.76 3.99
C LEU A 115 3.73 5.27 5.27
N ASN A 116 3.78 6.59 5.46
CA ASN A 116 4.37 7.21 6.64
C ASN A 116 3.57 7.00 7.94
N THR A 117 2.33 6.50 7.89
CA THR A 117 1.56 6.21 9.12
C THR A 117 1.99 4.94 9.83
N THR A 118 2.77 4.06 9.19
CA THR A 118 3.10 2.74 9.76
C THR A 118 4.59 2.42 9.66
N CYS A 119 5.12 1.92 10.77
CA CYS A 119 6.41 1.24 10.91
C CYS A 119 6.21 -0.16 11.51
N LEU A 120 5.03 -0.77 11.31
CA LEU A 120 4.73 -2.15 11.65
C LEU A 120 4.61 -2.97 10.37
N PHE A 121 5.37 -4.05 10.25
CA PHE A 121 5.40 -4.84 9.02
C PHE A 121 5.35 -6.33 9.32
N ARG A 122 4.67 -7.11 8.47
CA ARG A 122 4.83 -8.56 8.49
C ARG A 122 6.23 -8.91 7.98
N ARG A 123 6.93 -9.80 8.70
CA ARG A 123 8.28 -10.25 8.34
C ARG A 123 8.38 -10.72 6.88
N SER A 124 7.43 -11.53 6.41
CA SER A 124 7.42 -12.02 5.03
C SER A 124 7.29 -10.91 3.99
N THR A 125 6.58 -9.82 4.32
CA THR A 125 6.43 -8.65 3.44
C THR A 125 7.75 -7.90 3.34
N VAL A 126 8.44 -7.69 4.46
CA VAL A 126 9.80 -7.10 4.49
C VAL A 126 10.78 -7.92 3.66
N GLU A 127 10.79 -9.24 3.84
CA GLU A 127 11.68 -10.14 3.11
C GLU A 127 11.42 -10.08 1.59
N ARG A 128 10.15 -10.08 1.16
CA ARG A 128 9.79 -9.99 -0.26
C ARG A 128 10.11 -8.63 -0.87
N ILE A 129 9.88 -7.52 -0.16
CA ILE A 129 10.26 -6.18 -0.64
C ILE A 129 11.78 -6.06 -0.79
N ARG A 130 12.54 -6.55 0.19
CA ARG A 130 14.02 -6.56 0.12
C ARG A 130 14.51 -7.39 -1.05
N TRP A 131 13.94 -8.59 -1.25
CA TRP A 131 14.28 -9.44 -2.38
C TRP A 131 14.00 -8.74 -3.71
N LEU A 132 12.78 -8.21 -3.91
CA LEU A 132 12.41 -7.47 -5.13
C LEU A 132 13.36 -6.28 -5.37
N HIS A 133 13.65 -5.50 -4.33
CA HIS A 133 14.58 -4.38 -4.41
C HIS A 133 15.97 -4.83 -4.87
N GLN A 134 16.53 -5.88 -4.24
CA GLN A 134 17.86 -6.41 -4.56
C GLN A 134 17.98 -6.97 -5.97
N THR A 135 16.91 -7.55 -6.54
CA THR A 135 16.96 -8.05 -7.92
C THR A 135 17.13 -6.93 -8.94
N ASN A 136 16.69 -5.72 -8.63
CA ASN A 136 16.55 -4.60 -9.56
C ASN A 136 15.79 -4.94 -10.86
N LYS A 137 14.92 -5.94 -10.79
CA LYS A 137 14.23 -6.56 -11.94
C LYS A 137 12.74 -6.77 -11.68
N ALA A 138 12.14 -5.98 -10.78
CA ALA A 138 10.75 -6.19 -10.39
C ALA A 138 9.76 -6.16 -11.56
N GLY A 139 10.00 -5.29 -12.55
CA GLY A 139 9.20 -5.23 -13.77
C GLY A 139 9.33 -6.47 -14.65
N GLU A 140 10.56 -6.97 -14.87
CA GLU A 140 10.82 -8.21 -15.61
C GLU A 140 10.13 -9.39 -14.93
N ILE A 141 10.28 -9.52 -13.61
CA ILE A 141 9.64 -10.57 -12.80
C ILE A 141 8.10 -10.52 -12.97
N LEU A 142 7.51 -9.34 -12.93
CA LEU A 142 6.06 -9.18 -13.12
C LEU A 142 5.64 -9.60 -14.54
N VAL A 143 6.36 -9.15 -15.56
CA VAL A 143 6.05 -9.50 -16.95
C VAL A 143 6.19 -11.01 -17.19
N ASP A 144 7.21 -11.64 -16.63
CA ASP A 144 7.42 -13.09 -16.75
C ASP A 144 6.32 -13.88 -16.05
N LEU A 145 5.87 -13.43 -14.87
CA LEU A 145 4.71 -14.02 -14.19
C LEU A 145 3.44 -13.89 -15.03
N VAL A 146 3.17 -12.72 -15.61
CA VAL A 146 1.97 -12.53 -16.45
C VAL A 146 2.03 -13.44 -17.68
N LYS A 147 3.17 -13.52 -18.38
CA LYS A 147 3.35 -14.44 -19.52
C LYS A 147 3.15 -15.90 -19.12
N GLN A 148 3.53 -16.28 -17.90
CA GLN A 148 3.37 -17.63 -17.39
C GLN A 148 1.91 -17.99 -17.09
N PHE A 149 1.13 -17.03 -16.57
CA PHE A 149 -0.21 -17.29 -16.03
C PHE A 149 -1.35 -16.77 -16.91
N GLU A 150 -1.08 -15.93 -17.90
CA GLU A 150 -2.06 -15.36 -18.83
C GLU A 150 -1.69 -15.70 -20.28
N PRO A 151 -2.20 -16.82 -20.85
CA PRO A 151 -1.87 -17.28 -22.20
C PRO A 151 -2.22 -16.28 -23.31
N LEU A 152 -3.16 -15.36 -23.06
CA LEU A 152 -3.58 -14.33 -24.02
C LEU A 152 -2.82 -13.02 -23.84
N PHE A 153 -1.82 -12.97 -22.97
CA PHE A 153 -1.07 -11.75 -22.72
C PHE A 153 -0.28 -11.32 -23.97
N THR A 154 -0.59 -10.10 -24.42
CA THR A 154 0.21 -9.37 -25.40
C THR A 154 0.93 -8.22 -24.70
N PRO A 155 2.21 -7.95 -24.98
CA PRO A 155 2.92 -6.81 -24.40
C PRO A 155 2.15 -5.51 -24.57
N ILE A 156 1.90 -4.85 -23.44
CA ILE A 156 1.13 -3.61 -23.41
C ILE A 156 2.06 -2.42 -23.68
N GLU A 157 1.52 -1.40 -24.35
CA GLU A 157 2.18 -0.11 -24.51
C GLU A 157 2.64 0.44 -23.15
N ARG A 158 3.82 1.08 -23.09
CA ARG A 158 4.43 1.65 -21.87
C ARG A 158 4.85 0.63 -20.79
N SER A 159 4.93 -0.65 -21.11
CA SER A 159 5.41 -1.70 -20.18
C SER A 159 6.79 -1.40 -19.55
N GLU A 160 7.72 -0.80 -20.30
CA GLU A 160 9.03 -0.38 -19.78
C GLU A 160 8.90 0.75 -18.74
N GLU A 161 8.05 1.73 -18.99
CA GLU A 161 7.80 2.81 -18.04
C GLU A 161 7.19 2.26 -16.76
N VAL A 162 6.17 1.40 -16.87
CA VAL A 162 5.52 0.74 -15.73
C VAL A 162 6.54 -0.08 -14.94
N SER A 163 7.40 -0.83 -15.61
CA SER A 163 8.47 -1.62 -15.00
C SER A 163 9.44 -0.74 -14.19
N ARG A 164 9.88 0.38 -14.78
CA ARG A 164 10.75 1.34 -14.10
C ARG A 164 10.08 1.97 -12.88
N ARG A 165 8.80 2.34 -13.00
CA ARG A 165 8.03 2.92 -11.88
C ARG A 165 7.81 1.90 -10.77
N LEU A 166 7.50 0.65 -11.10
CA LEU A 166 7.39 -0.43 -10.13
C LEU A 166 8.69 -0.61 -9.34
N GLN A 167 9.83 -0.67 -10.04
CA GLN A 167 11.14 -0.78 -9.39
C GLN A 167 11.43 0.42 -8.48
N GLN A 168 11.13 1.65 -8.94
CA GLN A 168 11.29 2.86 -8.14
C GLN A 168 10.46 2.80 -6.84
N ARG A 169 9.18 2.42 -6.93
CA ARG A 169 8.29 2.39 -5.76
C ARG A 169 8.66 1.29 -4.78
N ILE A 170 9.17 0.15 -5.26
CA ILE A 170 9.74 -0.89 -4.40
C ILE A 170 10.96 -0.37 -3.64
N ALA A 171 11.84 0.39 -4.30
CA ALA A 171 12.97 1.04 -3.64
C ALA A 171 12.52 2.03 -2.55
N GLU A 172 11.52 2.86 -2.85
CA GLU A 172 10.96 3.81 -1.88
C GLU A 172 10.36 3.11 -0.64
N VAL A 173 9.66 1.98 -0.82
CA VAL A 173 9.14 1.17 0.30
C VAL A 173 10.28 0.50 1.07
N ASN A 174 11.29 -0.04 0.39
CA ASN A 174 12.47 -0.61 1.05
C ASN A 174 13.20 0.43 1.91
N ASP A 175 13.37 1.65 1.40
CA ASP A 175 13.97 2.76 2.15
C ASP A 175 13.11 3.15 3.35
N HIS A 176 11.78 3.16 3.20
CA HIS A 176 10.86 3.38 4.31
C HIS A 176 11.01 2.35 5.41
N ILE A 177 11.01 1.07 5.04
CA ILE A 177 11.23 -0.04 5.97
C ILE A 177 12.56 0.13 6.71
N ASN A 178 13.65 0.45 6.00
CA ASN A 178 14.96 0.63 6.62
C ASN A 178 14.99 1.82 7.58
N ARG A 179 14.36 2.96 7.23
CA ARG A 179 14.21 4.10 8.16
C ARG A 179 13.44 3.71 9.42
N CYS A 180 12.35 2.96 9.27
CA CYS A 180 11.59 2.46 10.41
C CYS A 180 12.43 1.56 11.32
N PHE A 181 13.24 0.65 10.77
CA PHE A 181 14.16 -0.16 11.57
C PHE A 181 15.20 0.70 12.28
N SER A 182 15.80 1.71 11.63
CA SER A 182 16.78 2.57 12.30
C SER A 182 16.19 3.41 13.44
N ASN A 183 14.91 3.80 13.33
CA ASN A 183 14.26 4.70 14.28
C ASN A 183 13.53 3.98 15.43
N PHE A 184 13.17 2.70 15.25
CA PHE A 184 12.30 1.96 16.16
C PHE A 184 12.78 0.52 16.45
N SER A 185 14.03 0.16 16.10
CA SER A 185 14.66 -1.09 16.58
C SER A 185 15.10 -0.99 18.03
#